data_AF-A0A2K9J487-F1
#
_entry.id   AF-A0A2K9J487-F1
#
_cell.length_a   1.000
_cell.length_b   1.000
_cell.length_c   1.000
_cell.angle_alpha   90.00
_cell.angle_beta   90.00
_cell.angle_gamma   90.00
#
_symmetry.space_group_name_H-M   'P 1'
#
loop_
_entity.id
_entity.type
_entity.pdbx_description
1 polymer ?
#
loop_
_entity_poly.entity_id
_entity_poly.type
_entity_poly.pdbx_seq_one_letter_code
_entity_poly.pdbx_strand_id
1 'polypeptide(L)' 'MKAVVYCRVSTDKETQETSLIRQKQELVKLAAEYQLTVVACIQEQESGYSIDRDGIFKMLEIFSQKGQIVY' A
#
# COMPACT_ATOMS: atom_id res chain seq x y z
N MET A 1 7.86 -2.14 -15.22
CA MET A 1 8.00 -2.83 -13.90
C MET A 1 6.66 -2.74 -13.17
N LYS A 2 6.24 -3.74 -12.37
CA LYS A 2 4.99 -3.69 -11.58
C LYS A 2 5.29 -3.19 -10.16
N ALA A 3 4.40 -2.39 -9.58
CA ALA A 3 4.55 -1.83 -8.23
C ALA A 3 3.25 -1.93 -7.42
N VAL A 4 3.37 -2.00 -6.10
CA VAL A 4 2.26 -1.89 -5.14
C VAL A 4 2.44 -0.56 -4.40
N VAL A 5 1.36 0.20 -4.25
CA VAL A 5 1.31 1.40 -3.40
C VAL A 5 0.69 1.00 -2.07
N TYR A 6 1.39 1.25 -0.97
CA TYR A 6 0.90 1.01 0.39
C TYR A 6 1.04 2.30 1.20
N CYS A 7 -0.08 2.81 1.71
CA CYS A 7 -0.14 4.01 2.53
C CYS A 7 -0.71 3.66 3.91
N ARG A 8 -0.12 4.20 4.97
CA ARG A 8 -0.62 4.04 6.35
C ARG A 8 -0.59 5.37 7.08
N VAL A 9 -1.57 5.57 7.94
CA VAL A 9 -1.58 6.65 8.93
C VAL A 9 -1.88 6.10 10.32
N SER A 10 -1.50 6.83 11.38
CA SER A 10 -1.82 6.42 12.76
C SER A 10 -3.30 6.65 13.05
N THR A 11 -3.88 5.82 13.90
CA THR A 11 -5.29 5.87 14.29
C THR A 11 -5.69 7.09 15.11
N ASP A 12 -4.73 7.88 15.58
CA ASP A 12 -4.96 8.83 16.69
C ASP A 12 -5.76 10.10 16.33
N LYS A 13 -6.01 10.40 15.04
CA LYS A 13 -6.71 11.64 14.63
C LYS A 13 -7.52 11.47 13.33
N GLU A 14 -8.74 12.00 13.28
CA GLU A 14 -9.60 12.05 12.09
C GLU A 14 -8.98 12.81 10.91
N THR A 15 -8.09 13.77 11.16
CA THR A 15 -7.38 14.53 10.11
C THR A 15 -6.46 13.67 9.23
N GLN A 16 -6.26 12.40 9.58
CA GLN A 16 -5.35 11.51 8.87
C GLN A 16 -5.94 10.90 7.59
N GLU A 17 -7.26 10.98 7.34
CA GLU A 17 -7.85 10.57 6.06
C GLU A 17 -7.34 11.42 4.89
N THR A 18 -7.28 12.74 5.06
CA THR A 18 -6.71 13.66 4.05
C THR A 18 -5.24 13.35 3.79
N SER A 19 -4.49 12.94 4.82
CA SER A 19 -3.09 12.54 4.68
C SER A 19 -2.94 11.25 3.85
N LEU A 20 -3.80 10.25 4.06
CA LEU A 20 -3.80 9.02 3.25
C LEU A 20 -4.05 9.30 1.77
N ILE A 21 -5.02 10.17 1.47
CA ILE A 21 -5.35 10.55 0.09
C ILE A 21 -4.14 11.24 -0.57
N ARG A 22 -3.52 12.19 0.13
CA ARG A 22 -2.34 12.91 -0.35
C ARG A 22 -1.16 11.96 -0.62
N GLN A 23 -0.86 11.07 0.32
CA GLN A 23 0.21 10.07 0.18
C GLN A 23 -0.01 9.17 -1.04
N LYS A 24 -1.25 8.70 -1.25
CA LYS A 24 -1.59 7.89 -2.41
C LYS A 24 -1.38 8.66 -3.72
N GLN A 25 -1.84 9.92 -3.79
CA GLN A 25 -1.67 10.75 -4.98
C GLN A 25 -0.19 10.98 -5.31
N GLU A 26 0.63 11.31 -4.31
CA GLU A 26 2.07 11.51 -4.47
C GLU A 26 2.77 10.23 -4.97
N LEU A 27 2.43 9.06 -4.41
CA LEU A 27 3.02 7.78 -4.80
C LEU A 27 2.57 7.29 -6.18
N VAL A 28 1.30 7.51 -6.55
CA VAL A 28 0.79 7.17 -7.89
C VAL A 28 1.45 8.08 -8.94
N LYS A 29 1.65 9.36 -8.63
CA LYS A 29 2.39 10.28 -9.50
C LYS A 29 3.84 9.83 -9.69
N LEU A 30 4.52 9.48 -8.60
CA LEU A 30 5.87 8.93 -8.65
C LEU A 30 5.93 7.65 -9.50
N ALA A 31 4.97 6.74 -9.32
CA ALA A 31 4.89 5.52 -10.12
C ALA A 31 4.76 5.83 -11.62
N ALA A 32 3.95 6.83 -11.99
CA ALA A 32 3.80 7.27 -13.36
C ALA A 32 5.11 7.87 -13.93
N GLU A 33 5.79 8.74 -13.17
CA GLU A 33 7.07 9.35 -13.56
C GLU A 33 8.14 8.28 -13.87
N TYR A 34 8.15 7.20 -13.10
CA TYR A 34 9.07 6.06 -13.27
C TYR A 34 8.51 4.93 -14.16
N GLN A 35 7.37 5.13 -14.83
CA GLN A 35 6.74 4.14 -15.72
C GLN A 35 6.49 2.78 -15.03
N LEU A 36 6.14 2.84 -13.75
CA LEU A 36 5.72 1.68 -12.95
C LEU A 36 4.22 1.44 -13.13
N THR A 37 3.84 0.20 -13.42
CA THR A 37 2.43 -0.22 -13.43
C THR A 37 1.99 -0.49 -12.01
N VAL A 38 1.17 0.38 -11.44
CA VAL A 38 0.56 0.17 -10.13
C VAL A 38 -0.48 -0.95 -10.24
N VAL A 39 -0.24 -2.08 -9.58
CA VAL A 39 -1.13 -3.25 -9.63
C VAL A 39 -2.05 -3.36 -8.42
N ALA A 40 -1.74 -2.64 -7.35
CA ALA A 40 -2.58 -2.53 -6.16
C ALA A 40 -2.27 -1.23 -5.42
N CYS A 41 -3.32 -0.66 -4.80
CA CYS A 41 -3.23 0.46 -3.88
C CYS A 41 -3.90 0.04 -2.56
N ILE A 42 -3.11 -0.06 -1.49
CA ILE A 42 -3.54 -0.49 -0.16
C ILE A 42 -3.44 0.72 0.77
N GLN A 43 -4.50 0.98 1.53
CA GLN A 43 -4.57 2.11 2.46
C GLN A 43 -5.12 1.61 3.79
N GLU A 44 -4.49 1.96 4.90
CA GLU A 44 -4.97 1.58 6.23
C GLU A 44 -4.71 2.67 7.28
N GLN A 45 -5.57 2.71 8.29
CA GLN A 45 -5.41 3.54 9.46
C GLN A 45 -5.11 2.60 10.62
N GLU A 46 -3.83 2.45 10.92
CA GLU A 46 -3.32 1.48 11.88
C GLU A 46 -2.25 2.12 12.75
N SER A 47 -2.23 1.80 14.04
CA SER A 47 -1.17 2.28 14.94
C SER A 47 0.20 1.76 14.50
N GLY A 48 1.25 2.56 14.70
CA GLY A 48 2.62 2.12 14.46
C GLY A 48 3.07 0.96 15.37
N TYR A 49 2.37 0.75 16.49
CA TYR A 49 2.60 -0.35 17.42
C TYR A 49 1.80 -1.61 17.06
N SER A 50 0.84 -1.53 16.13
CA SER A 50 0.05 -2.68 15.71
C SER A 50 0.93 -3.69 14.96
N ILE A 51 0.87 -4.95 15.41
CA ILE A 51 1.57 -6.10 14.81
C ILE A 51 0.71 -6.71 13.69
N ASP A 52 -0.61 -6.69 13.86
CA ASP A 52 -1.56 -7.14 12.84
C ASP A 52 -1.71 -6.06 11.78
N ARG A 53 -0.99 -6.25 10.66
CA ARG A 53 -0.98 -5.31 9.53
C ARG A 53 -1.52 -6.00 8.29
N ASP A 54 -2.84 -6.10 8.22
CA ASP A 54 -3.58 -6.73 7.11
C ASP A 54 -3.14 -6.20 5.74
N GLY A 55 -2.89 -4.89 5.62
CA GLY A 55 -2.42 -4.31 4.37
C GLY A 55 -1.02 -4.79 3.97
N ILE A 56 -0.13 -5.04 4.93
CA ILE A 56 1.19 -5.63 4.66
C ILE A 56 1.05 -7.08 4.23
N PHE A 57 0.21 -7.87 4.90
CA PHE A 57 -0.01 -9.27 4.51
C PHE A 57 -0.58 -9.37 3.09
N LYS A 58 -1.59 -8.56 2.74
CA LYS A 58 -2.12 -8.47 1.36
C LYS A 58 -1.04 -8.08 0.34
N MET A 59 -0.16 -7.14 0.70
CA MET A 59 0.97 -6.76 -0.15
C MET A 59 1.94 -7.93 -0.36
N LEU A 60 2.29 -8.65 0.71
CA LEU A 60 3.18 -9.81 0.64
C LEU A 60 2.58 -10.95 -0.19
N GLU A 61 1.27 -11.19 -0.09
CA GLU A 61 0.55 -12.15 -0.93
C GLU A 61 0.67 -11.81 -2.42
N ILE A 62 0.51 -10.54 -2.80
CA ILE A 62 0.67 -10.08 -4.19
C ILE A 62 2.09 -10.37 -4.71
N PHE A 63 3.11 -10.20 -3.86
CA PHE A 63 4.49 -10.54 -4.23
C PHE A 63 4.73 -12.05 -4.29
N SER A 64 4.08 -12.82 -3.40
CA SER A 64 4.17 -14.28 -3.32
C SER A 64 3.47 -14.99 -4.49
N GLN A 65 2.39 -14.43 -5.03
CA GLN A 65 1.63 -15.04 -6.14
C GLN A 65 2.43 -15.21 -7.44
N LYS A 66 3.56 -14.50 -7.61
CA LYS A 66 4.49 -14.75 -8.72
C LYS A 66 5.32 -16.03 -8.56
N GLY A 67 5.26 -16.70 -7.40
CA GLY A 67 5.95 -17.96 -7.10
C GLY A 67 5.02 -19.18 -6.95
N GLN A 68 3.70 -19.02 -7.13
CA GLN A 68 2.79 -20.17 -7.13
C GLN A 68 2.77 -20.84 -8.50
N ILE A 69 3.63 -21.84 -8.68
CA ILE A 69 3.31 -22.96 -9.58
C ILE A 69 2.13 -23.67 -8.94
N VAL A 70 0.93 -23.44 -9.47
CA VAL A 70 -0.26 -24.20 -9.13
C VAL A 70 -0.21 -25.46 -10.01
N TYR A 71 -0.03 -26.63 -9.39
CA TYR A 71 -0.15 -27.94 -10.03
C TYR A 71 -1.62 -28.32 -10.23
#